data_AF-A0A3D4TGZ7-F1
#
_entry.id   AF-A0A3D4TGZ7-F1
#
_cell.length_a   1.000
_cell.length_b   1.000
_cell.length_c   1.000
_cell.angle_alpha   90.00
_cell.angle_beta   90.00
_cell.angle_gamma   90.00
#
_symmetry.space_group_name_H-M   'P 1'
#
loop_
_entity.id
_entity.type
_entity.pdbx_description
1 polymer ?
#
loop_
_entity_poly.entity_id
_entity_poly.type
_entity_poly.pdbx_seq_one_letter_code
_entity_poly.pdbx_strand_id
1 'polypeptide(L)' 'LARDIEIEVVDAQRRYGNGRMIPAGPLREPVSRASECDFRVVNLGQADEETAAQACGFGQWPMALHIDSAQPLAGGRA' A
#
# COMPACT_ATOMS: atom_id res chain seq x y z
N LEU A 1 -8.22 -9.68 17.94
CA LEU A 1 -6.82 -9.59 18.40
C LEU A 1 -6.62 -8.17 18.90
N ALA A 2 -6.19 -7.97 20.14
CA ALA A 2 -5.82 -6.63 20.59
C ALA A 2 -4.56 -6.19 19.83
N ARG A 3 -4.55 -4.95 19.34
CA ARG A 3 -3.40 -4.36 18.65
C ARG A 3 -3.08 -3.07 19.37
N ASP A 4 -1.82 -2.89 19.74
CA ASP A 4 -1.36 -1.64 20.36
C ASP A 4 -1.18 -0.54 19.32
N ILE A 5 -0.87 -0.92 18.07
CA ILE A 5 -0.67 -0.03 16.93
C ILE A 5 -1.24 -0.69 15.67
N GLU A 6 -1.92 0.10 14.86
CA GLU A 6 -2.41 -0.29 13.54
C GLU A 6 -1.82 0.58 12.44
N ILE A 7 -1.32 -0.08 11.38
CA ILE A 7 -0.73 0.57 10.22
C ILE A 7 -1.53 0.14 9.00
N GLU A 8 -2.11 1.09 8.30
CA GLU A 8 -2.66 0.83 6.97
C GLU A 8 -1.60 1.04 5.89
N VAL A 9 -1.65 0.19 4.86
CA VAL A 9 -0.83 0.34 3.65
C VAL A 9 -1.76 0.63 2.48
N VAL A 10 -1.52 1.74 1.80
CA VAL A 10 -2.33 2.19 0.66
C VAL A 10 -1.44 2.34 -0.56
N ASP A 11 -1.87 1.80 -1.70
CA ASP A 11 -1.16 1.98 -2.98
C ASP A 11 -1.24 3.44 -3.44
N ALA A 12 -0.11 4.03 -3.82
CA ALA A 12 -0.01 5.43 -4.19
C ALA A 12 -0.89 5.81 -5.39
N GLN A 13 -0.98 4.91 -6.38
CA GLN A 13 -1.70 5.16 -7.63
C GLN A 13 -3.20 4.87 -7.48
N ARG A 14 -3.54 3.72 -6.90
CA ARG A 14 -4.93 3.24 -6.81
C ARG A 14 -5.67 3.80 -5.61
N ARG A 15 -4.97 4.17 -4.53
CA ARG A 15 -5.55 4.55 -3.23
C ARG A 15 -6.63 3.55 -2.81
N TYR A 16 -7.88 3.99 -2.64
CA TYR A 16 -9.03 3.13 -2.29
C TYR A 16 -9.80 2.57 -3.51
N GLY A 17 -9.26 2.71 -4.72
CA GLY A 17 -9.88 2.24 -5.96
C GLY A 17 -11.23 2.90 -6.21
N ASN A 18 -12.27 2.08 -6.44
CA ASN A 18 -13.63 2.56 -6.69
C ASN A 18 -14.46 2.79 -5.42
N GLY A 19 -13.87 2.64 -4.22
CA GLY A 19 -14.55 2.86 -2.94
C GLY A 19 -15.59 1.80 -2.57
N ARG A 20 -15.75 0.72 -3.36
CA ARG A 20 -16.72 -0.34 -3.10
C ARG A 20 -16.06 -1.56 -2.47
N MET A 21 -16.75 -2.18 -1.52
CA MET A 21 -16.33 -3.44 -0.92
C MET A 21 -16.60 -4.63 -1.86
N ILE A 22 -15.90 -5.74 -1.60
CA ILE A 22 -16.12 -7.03 -2.29
C ILE A 22 -17.60 -7.46 -2.13
N PRO A 23 -18.25 -7.97 -3.19
CA PRO A 23 -17.72 -8.25 -4.53
C PRO A 23 -17.81 -7.06 -5.52
N ALA A 24 -18.44 -5.94 -5.14
CA ALA A 24 -18.68 -4.80 -6.03
C ALA A 24 -17.43 -3.91 -6.26
N GLY A 25 -16.36 -4.13 -5.51
CA GLY A 25 -15.07 -3.48 -5.65
C GLY A 25 -13.94 -4.21 -4.91
N PRO A 26 -12.73 -3.65 -4.89
CA PRO A 26 -11.53 -4.33 -4.40
C PRO A 26 -11.36 -4.26 -2.88
N LEU A 27 -12.13 -3.43 -2.17
CA LEU A 27 -11.93 -3.21 -0.74
C LEU A 27 -12.45 -4.40 0.09
N ARG A 28 -11.67 -4.80 1.08
CA ARG A 28 -12.07 -5.83 2.06
C ARG A 28 -12.85 -5.25 3.23
N GLU A 29 -12.63 -3.97 3.51
CA GLU A 29 -13.21 -3.20 4.62
C GLU A 29 -13.64 -1.82 4.10
N PRO A 30 -14.60 -1.14 4.74
CA PRO A 30 -15.02 0.19 4.30
C PRO A 30 -13.90 1.21 4.49
N VAL A 31 -13.88 2.27 3.65
CA VAL A 31 -12.86 3.33 3.72
C VAL A 31 -12.83 4.01 5.08
N SER A 32 -13.95 4.05 5.81
CA SER A 32 -14.00 4.58 7.18
C SER A 32 -13.08 3.85 8.15
N ARG A 33 -12.73 2.58 7.91
CA ARG A 33 -11.82 1.83 8.79
C ARG A 33 -10.41 2.44 8.84
N ALA A 34 -10.00 3.11 7.77
CA ALA A 34 -8.72 3.79 7.67
C ALA A 34 -8.54 4.87 8.75
N SER A 35 -9.62 5.50 9.23
CA SER A 35 -9.53 6.52 10.28
C SER A 35 -9.26 5.96 11.67
N GLU A 36 -9.37 4.64 11.84
CA GLU A 36 -9.05 3.96 13.10
C GLU A 36 -7.57 3.53 13.18
N CYS A 37 -6.83 3.60 12.07
CA CYS A 37 -5.40 3.28 12.05
C CYS A 37 -4.56 4.46 12.55
N ASP A 38 -3.49 4.16 13.28
CA ASP A 38 -2.56 5.15 13.81
C ASP A 38 -1.67 5.76 12.72
N PHE A 39 -1.26 4.93 11.75
CA PHE A 39 -0.32 5.33 10.70
C PHE A 39 -0.80 4.91 9.31
N ARG A 40 -0.54 5.79 8.32
CA ARG A 40 -0.77 5.52 6.90
C ARG A 40 0.55 5.44 6.15
N VAL A 41 0.88 4.25 5.67
CA VAL A 41 2.01 4.00 4.78
C VAL A 41 1.53 3.98 3.33
N VAL A 42 2.22 4.72 2.45
CA VAL A 42 1.91 4.81 1.03
C VAL A 42 2.90 3.95 0.25
N ASN A 43 2.41 2.88 -0.37
CA ASN A 43 3.19 2.01 -1.23
C ASN A 43 3.38 2.66 -2.60
N LEU A 44 4.63 2.98 -2.94
CA LEU A 44 5.03 3.68 -4.15
C LEU A 44 5.59 2.73 -5.22
N GLY A 45 5.69 1.43 -4.94
CA GLY A 45 6.37 0.49 -5.84
C GLY A 45 7.83 0.93 -6.06
N GLN A 46 8.26 1.02 -7.32
CA GLN A 46 9.63 1.41 -7.68
C GLN A 46 9.77 2.92 -8.01
N ALA A 47 8.89 3.78 -7.46
CA ALA A 47 8.96 5.22 -7.71
C ALA A 47 10.25 5.84 -7.13
N ASP A 48 10.74 6.89 -7.79
CA ASP A 48 11.86 7.69 -7.29
C ASP A 48 11.45 8.61 -6.14
N GLU A 49 12.45 9.23 -5.48
CA GLU A 49 12.24 10.10 -4.33
C GLU A 49 11.37 11.33 -4.63
N GLU A 50 11.49 11.89 -5.84
CA GLU A 50 10.70 13.04 -6.27
C GLU A 50 9.22 12.68 -6.40
N THR A 51 8.93 11.55 -7.06
CA THR A 51 7.58 10.99 -7.18
C THR A 51 7.01 10.61 -5.80
N ALA A 52 7.85 10.06 -4.92
CA ALA A 52 7.48 9.72 -3.55
C ALA A 52 7.00 10.95 -2.76
N ALA A 53 7.74 12.05 -2.86
CA ALA A 53 7.41 13.30 -2.17
C ALA A 53 6.09 13.92 -2.67
N GLN A 54 5.79 13.78 -3.96
CA GLN A 54 4.54 14.29 -4.55
C GLN A 54 3.32 13.41 -4.20
N ALA A 55 3.52 12.09 -4.06
CA ALA A 55 2.45 11.14 -3.78
C ALA A 55 2.08 11.02 -2.29
N CYS A 56 2.97 11.45 -1.39
CA CYS A 56 2.76 11.40 0.06
C CYS A 56 2.35 12.76 0.63
N GLY A 57 1.16 12.83 1.21
CA GLY A 57 0.70 14.01 1.94
C GLY A 57 1.25 14.09 3.37
N PHE A 58 0.93 15.17 4.08
CA PHE A 58 1.23 15.30 5.50
C PHE A 58 0.65 14.12 6.31
N GLY A 59 1.44 13.59 7.25
CA GLY A 59 1.05 12.44 8.07
C GLY A 59 0.98 11.11 7.31
N GLN A 60 1.65 11.01 6.16
CA GLN A 60 1.80 9.76 5.39
C GLN A 60 3.28 9.42 5.27
N TRP A 61 3.58 8.12 5.36
CA TRP A 61 4.95 7.62 5.29
C TRP A 61 5.18 6.90 3.94
N PRO A 62 6.17 7.30 3.15
CA PRO A 62 6.48 6.64 1.89
C PRO A 62 7.09 5.25 2.13
N MET A 63 6.71 4.28 1.29
CA MET A 63 7.36 2.98 1.18
C MET A 63 7.70 2.71 -0.29
N ALA A 64 8.99 2.55 -0.59
CA ALA A 64 9.49 2.23 -1.92
C ALA A 64 10.18 0.86 -1.94
N LEU A 65 10.03 0.14 -3.05
CA LEU A 65 10.68 -1.13 -3.33
C LEU A 65 12.02 -0.86 -4.03
N HIS A 66 13.11 -1.19 -3.33
CA HIS A 66 14.45 -1.23 -3.89
C HIS A 66 14.78 -2.69 -4.25
N ILE A 67 15.02 -2.95 -5.54
CA ILE A 67 15.40 -4.28 -6.01
C ILE A 67 16.90 -4.29 -6.28
N ASP A 68 17.64 -5.05 -5.47
CA ASP A 68 19.09 -5.17 -5.65
C ASP A 68 19.45 -6.34 -6.57
N SER A 69 18.83 -7.50 -6.37
CA SER A 69 19.04 -8.68 -7.22
C SER A 69 17.78 -9.51 -7.33
N ALA A 70 17.62 -10.19 -8.47
CA ALA A 70 16.55 -11.15 -8.69
C ALA A 70 17.17 -12.51 -8.99
N GLN A 71 16.77 -13.53 -8.23
CA GLN A 71 17.19 -14.90 -8.44
C GLN A 71 16.00 -15.71 -8.97
N PRO A 72 16.18 -16.51 -10.03
CA PRO A 72 15.13 -17.39 -10.50
C PRO A 72 14.86 -18.46 -9.43
N LEU A 73 13.60 -18.58 -9.00
CA LEU A 73 13.17 -19.73 -8.21
C LEU A 73 13.09 -20.94 -9.14
N ALA A 74 13.73 -22.05 -8.77
CA ALA A 74 13.66 -23.29 -9.53
C ALA A 74 12.19 -23.75 -9.60
N GLY A 75 11.58 -23.55 -10.77
CA GLY A 75 10.14 -23.70 -10.98
C GLY A 75 9.78 -23.31 -12.41
N GLY A 76 10.58 -23.76 -13.38
CA GLY A 76 10.20 -23.68 -14.78
C GLY A 76 8.93 -24.50 -14.99
N ARG A 77 7.90 -23.90 -15.59
CA ARG A 77 6.91 -24.70 -16.30
C ARG A 77 7.64 -25.29 -17.50
N ALA A 78 7.75 -26.62 -17.53
CA ALA A 78 8.11 -27.35 -18.74
C ALA A 78 7.11 -27.04 -19.86
#